data_AF-A0A1E1WXL1-F1
#
_entry.id   AF-A0A1E1WXL1-F1
#
_cell.length_a   1.000
_cell.length_b   1.000
_cell.length_c   1.000
_cell.angle_alpha   90.00
_cell.angle_beta   90.00
_cell.angle_gamma   90.00
#
_symmetry.space_group_name_H-M   'P 1'
#
loop_
_entity.id
_entity.type
_entity.pdbx_description
1 polymer ?
#
loop_
_entity_poly.entity_id
_entity_poly.type
_entity_poly.pdbx_seq_one_letter_code
_entity_poly.pdbx_strand_id
1 'polypeptide(L)'
;EDPAVRAAEAEAQRRRREDPAVRAAEIEARRRRRENSAVRAIEAEAQRRRREDPAVRAAETEAQRRRREDPAVRAAEAQAKRERNAIAKGATKFFTGRFRDNPFGYSCSVCNRLWFKNDLTALPSDCHALIREAFPTADFTAFHLCASCLHSVRKGQVPNLTASNG
;
A
#
# COMPACT_ATOMS: atom_id res chain seq x y z
N GLU A 1 47.50 -22.25 -19.96
CA GLU A 1 47.30 -21.62 -18.64
C GLU A 1 46.87 -22.68 -17.64
N ASP A 2 47.52 -22.70 -16.48
CA ASP A 2 47.25 -23.65 -15.40
C ASP A 2 45.86 -23.38 -14.77
N PRO A 3 44.96 -24.37 -14.68
CA PRO A 3 43.66 -24.23 -14.01
C PRO A 3 43.74 -23.70 -12.57
N ALA A 4 44.80 -24.02 -11.83
CA ALA A 4 45.01 -23.55 -10.47
C ALA A 4 45.29 -22.03 -10.42
N VAL A 5 46.01 -21.51 -11.42
CA VAL A 5 46.31 -20.07 -11.55
C VAL A 5 45.03 -19.28 -11.83
N ARG A 6 44.18 -19.75 -12.74
CA ARG A 6 42.87 -19.12 -13.02
C ARG A 6 41.93 -19.12 -11.81
N ALA A 7 41.96 -20.19 -11.02
CA ALA A 7 41.17 -20.28 -9.80
C ALA A 7 41.65 -19.27 -8.74
N ALA A 8 42.97 -19.13 -8.57
CA ALA A 8 43.57 -18.17 -7.66
C ALA A 8 43.28 -16.71 -8.08
N GLU A 9 43.35 -16.39 -9.38
CA GLU A 9 43.01 -15.07 -9.90
C GLU A 9 41.53 -14.72 -9.70
N ALA A 10 40.62 -15.67 -9.95
CA ALA A 10 39.20 -15.46 -9.72
C ALA A 10 38.89 -15.25 -8.24
N GLU A 11 39.58 -15.95 -7.34
CA GLU A 11 39.45 -15.76 -5.90
C GLU A 11 40.02 -14.42 -5.44
N ALA A 12 41.19 -14.01 -5.95
CA ALA A 12 41.75 -12.68 -5.69
C ALA A 12 40.81 -11.57 -6.18
N GLN A 13 40.18 -11.75 -7.34
CA GLN A 13 39.21 -10.79 -7.87
C GLN A 13 37.94 -10.73 -7.01
N ARG A 14 37.46 -11.87 -6.49
CA ARG A 14 36.34 -11.91 -5.53
C ARG A 14 36.70 -11.16 -4.24
N ARG A 15 37.84 -11.48 -3.62
CA ARG A 15 38.34 -10.81 -2.40
C ARG A 15 38.47 -9.29 -2.60
N ARG A 16 39.00 -8.84 -3.74
CA ARG A 16 39.09 -7.42 -4.10
C ARG A 16 37.72 -6.74 -4.22
N ARG A 17 36.70 -7.43 -4.75
CA ARG A 17 35.34 -6.88 -4.88
C ARG A 17 34.61 -6.82 -3.53
N GLU A 18 34.96 -7.72 -2.61
CA GLU A 18 34.39 -7.78 -1.26
C GLU A 18 35.05 -6.79 -0.30
N ASP A 19 36.29 -6.37 -0.59
CA ASP A 19 37.03 -5.37 0.18
C ASP A 19 36.22 -4.06 0.32
N PRO A 20 35.85 -3.68 1.56
CA PRO A 20 35.06 -2.47 1.82
C PRO A 20 35.74 -1.17 1.34
N ALA A 21 37.06 -1.09 1.41
CA ALA A 21 37.81 0.09 0.98
C ALA A 21 37.79 0.23 -0.54
N VAL A 22 37.90 -0.89 -1.27
CA VAL A 22 37.78 -0.90 -2.74
C VAL A 22 36.37 -0.51 -3.16
N ARG A 23 35.33 -1.06 -2.51
CA ARG A 23 33.93 -0.69 -2.80
C ARG A 23 33.66 0.79 -2.52
N ALA A 24 34.17 1.31 -1.39
CA ALA A 24 34.04 2.72 -1.05
C ALA A 24 34.72 3.63 -2.09
N ALA A 25 35.93 3.28 -2.52
CA ALA A 25 36.66 4.00 -3.56
C ALA A 25 35.94 3.96 -4.92
N GLU A 26 35.36 2.82 -5.30
CA GLU A 26 34.58 2.69 -6.55
C GLU A 26 33.28 3.51 -6.51
N ILE A 27 32.59 3.56 -5.36
CA ILE A 27 31.41 4.41 -5.16
C ILE A 27 31.80 5.89 -5.27
N GLU A 28 32.88 6.30 -4.61
CA GLU A 28 33.38 7.67 -4.65
C GLU A 28 33.86 8.07 -6.05
N ALA A 29 34.54 7.18 -6.77
CA ALA A 29 34.91 7.41 -8.17
C ALA A 29 33.69 7.57 -9.08
N ARG A 30 32.64 6.75 -8.88
CA ARG A 30 31.37 6.90 -9.59
C ARG A 30 30.70 8.23 -9.26
N ARG A 31 30.74 8.66 -7.99
CA ARG A 31 30.21 9.94 -7.55
C ARG A 31 30.93 11.10 -8.23
N ARG A 32 32.26 11.15 -8.15
CA ARG A 32 33.09 12.19 -8.80
C ARG A 32 32.86 12.26 -10.31
N ARG A 33 32.73 11.10 -10.97
CA ARG A 33 32.42 11.04 -12.41
C ARG A 33 31.04 11.63 -12.73
N ARG A 34 30.04 11.39 -11.88
CA ARG A 34 28.70 11.98 -12.03
C ARG A 34 28.69 13.49 -11.74
N GLU A 35 29.51 13.96 -10.82
CA GLU A 35 29.62 15.38 -10.49
C GLU A 35 30.40 16.18 -11.54
N ASN A 36 31.27 15.51 -12.31
CA ASN A 36 32.02 16.13 -13.39
C ASN A 36 31.10 16.57 -14.55
N SER A 37 30.95 17.88 -14.72
CA SER A 37 30.08 18.50 -15.72
C SER A 37 30.51 18.20 -17.17
N ALA A 38 31.82 18.11 -17.45
CA ALA A 38 32.32 17.78 -18.77
C ALA A 38 31.96 16.34 -19.17
N VAL A 39 32.11 15.39 -18.22
CA VAL A 39 31.69 14.00 -18.44
C VAL A 39 30.19 13.91 -18.68
N ARG A 40 29.38 14.61 -17.88
CA ARG A 40 27.92 14.67 -18.09
C ARG A 40 27.54 15.24 -19.45
N ALA A 41 28.24 16.28 -19.91
CA ALA A 41 27.97 16.90 -21.21
C ALA A 41 28.26 15.93 -22.36
N ILE A 42 29.38 15.20 -22.29
CA ILE A 42 29.74 14.17 -23.28
C ILE A 42 28.72 13.03 -23.28
N GLU A 43 28.31 12.54 -22.10
CA GLU A 43 27.31 11.47 -22.00
C GLU A 43 25.94 11.92 -22.52
N ALA A 44 25.54 13.15 -22.23
CA ALA A 44 24.27 13.71 -22.73
C ALA A 44 24.29 13.84 -24.25
N GLU A 45 25.42 14.26 -24.83
CA GLU A 45 25.58 14.34 -26.29
C GLU A 45 25.60 12.96 -26.94
N ALA A 46 26.31 11.99 -26.36
CA ALA A 46 26.28 10.60 -26.82
C ALA A 46 24.86 10.02 -26.77
N GLN A 47 24.10 10.32 -25.70
CA GLN A 47 22.72 9.89 -25.57
C GLN A 47 21.80 10.56 -26.61
N ARG A 48 22.01 11.85 -26.91
CA ARG A 48 21.29 12.55 -27.99
C ARG A 48 21.56 11.90 -29.34
N ARG A 49 22.83 11.72 -29.70
CA ARG A 49 23.23 11.06 -30.95
C ARG A 49 22.62 9.67 -31.10
N ARG A 50 22.66 8.86 -30.03
CA ARG A 50 22.02 7.52 -30.03
C ARG A 50 20.51 7.60 -30.27
N ARG A 51 19.82 8.60 -29.70
CA ARG A 51 18.36 8.78 -29.90
C ARG A 51 18.02 9.25 -31.30
N GLU A 52 18.89 10.06 -31.90
CA GLU A 52 18.69 10.58 -33.26
C GLU A 52 19.05 9.56 -34.34
N ASP A 53 19.94 8.62 -34.03
CA ASP A 53 20.33 7.52 -34.90
C ASP A 53 19.10 6.75 -35.43
N PRO A 54 18.84 6.79 -36.75
CA PRO A 54 17.70 6.12 -37.35
C PRO A 54 17.72 4.59 -37.17
N ALA A 55 18.90 3.96 -37.16
CA ALA A 55 19.01 2.51 -37.00
C ALA A 55 18.62 2.09 -35.58
N VAL A 56 19.02 2.87 -34.57
CA VAL A 56 18.62 2.66 -33.17
C VAL A 56 17.10 2.83 -33.02
N ARG A 57 16.54 3.91 -33.58
CA ARG A 57 15.08 4.15 -33.52
C ARG A 57 14.27 3.06 -34.21
N ALA A 58 14.74 2.57 -35.36
CA ALA A 58 14.12 1.47 -36.08
C ALA A 58 14.15 0.18 -35.26
N ALA A 59 15.30 -0.15 -34.66
CA ALA A 59 15.45 -1.32 -33.80
C ALA A 59 14.57 -1.24 -32.53
N GLU A 60 14.48 -0.08 -31.88
CA GLU A 60 13.62 0.11 -30.71
C GLU A 60 12.13 0.00 -31.07
N THR A 61 11.73 0.52 -32.24
CA THR A 61 10.36 0.39 -32.76
C THR A 61 10.01 -1.06 -33.05
N GLU A 62 10.92 -1.79 -33.71
CA GLU A 62 10.76 -3.21 -33.99
C GLU A 62 10.68 -4.04 -32.71
N ALA A 63 11.54 -3.75 -31.73
CA ALA A 63 11.49 -4.40 -30.42
C ALA A 63 10.15 -4.12 -29.71
N GLN A 64 9.64 -2.89 -29.80
CA GLN A 64 8.33 -2.55 -29.26
C GLN A 64 7.19 -3.29 -29.97
N ARG A 65 7.27 -3.42 -31.30
CA ARG A 65 6.30 -4.21 -32.09
C ARG A 65 6.31 -5.67 -31.64
N ARG A 66 7.48 -6.31 -31.61
CA ARG A 66 7.65 -7.70 -31.15
C ARG A 66 7.10 -7.91 -29.75
N ARG A 67 7.39 -7.00 -28.81
CA ARG A 67 6.85 -7.06 -27.45
C ARG A 67 5.32 -6.99 -27.43
N ARG A 68 4.70 -6.19 -28.30
CA ARG A 68 3.23 -6.09 -28.38
C ARG A 68 2.60 -7.33 -29.02
N GLU A 69 3.29 -7.96 -29.95
CA GLU A 69 2.83 -9.17 -30.63
C GLU A 69 2.98 -10.41 -29.75
N ASP A 70 3.99 -10.41 -28.87
CA ASP A 70 4.28 -11.47 -27.91
C ASP A 70 3.01 -11.84 -27.09
N PRO A 71 2.50 -13.07 -27.24
CA PRO A 71 1.29 -13.50 -26.56
C PRO A 71 1.45 -13.56 -25.03
N ALA A 72 2.65 -13.85 -24.51
CA ALA A 72 2.90 -13.90 -23.08
C ALA A 72 2.82 -12.49 -22.46
N VAL A 73 3.39 -11.50 -23.15
CA VAL A 73 3.29 -10.09 -22.72
C VAL A 73 1.84 -9.61 -22.76
N ARG A 74 1.11 -9.90 -23.84
CA ARG A 74 -0.31 -9.52 -23.94
C ARG A 74 -1.16 -10.18 -22.86
N ALA A 75 -0.93 -11.45 -22.56
CA ALA A 75 -1.65 -12.16 -21.50
C ALA A 75 -1.37 -11.53 -20.12
N ALA A 76 -0.11 -11.24 -19.81
CA ALA A 76 0.27 -10.58 -18.55
C ALA A 76 -0.35 -9.18 -18.41
N GLU A 77 -0.31 -8.36 -19.47
CA GLU A 77 -0.94 -7.03 -19.46
C GLU A 77 -2.47 -7.10 -19.31
N ALA A 78 -3.11 -8.07 -19.96
CA ALA A 78 -4.55 -8.31 -19.82
C ALA A 78 -4.91 -8.74 -18.39
N GLN A 79 -4.11 -9.61 -17.78
CA GLN A 79 -4.29 -10.02 -16.38
C GLN A 79 -4.14 -8.82 -15.43
N ALA A 80 -3.07 -8.05 -15.54
CA ALA A 80 -2.86 -6.85 -14.72
C ALA A 80 -4.01 -5.84 -14.88
N LYS A 81 -4.55 -5.68 -16.09
CA LYS A 81 -5.74 -4.86 -16.33
C LYS A 81 -6.98 -5.40 -15.60
N ARG A 82 -7.20 -6.72 -15.64
CA ARG A 82 -8.33 -7.37 -14.92
C ARG A 82 -8.19 -7.18 -13.41
N GLU A 83 -7.01 -7.36 -12.86
CA GLU A 83 -6.74 -7.16 -11.43
C GLU A 83 -7.02 -5.72 -10.99
N ARG A 84 -6.49 -4.73 -11.73
CA ARG A 84 -6.80 -3.31 -11.46
C ARG A 84 -8.29 -3.02 -11.52
N ASN A 85 -8.99 -3.55 -12.51
CA ASN A 85 -10.43 -3.38 -12.64
C ASN A 85 -11.19 -4.06 -11.50
N ALA A 86 -10.75 -5.23 -11.04
CA ALA A 86 -11.35 -5.93 -9.91
C ALA A 86 -11.18 -5.13 -8.62
N ILE A 87 -9.99 -4.58 -8.37
CA ILE A 87 -9.71 -3.69 -7.23
C ILE A 87 -10.62 -2.46 -7.29
N ALA A 88 -10.69 -1.78 -8.45
CA ALA A 88 -11.52 -0.60 -8.62
C ALA A 88 -13.02 -0.90 -8.35
N LYS A 89 -13.54 -1.99 -8.92
CA LYS A 89 -14.92 -2.44 -8.67
C LYS A 89 -15.16 -2.78 -7.21
N GLY A 90 -14.21 -3.45 -6.56
CA GLY A 90 -14.26 -3.78 -5.14
C GLY A 90 -14.34 -2.52 -4.26
N ALA A 91 -13.50 -1.52 -4.54
CA ALA A 91 -13.52 -0.24 -3.85
C ALA A 91 -14.85 0.50 -4.03
N THR A 92 -15.40 0.55 -5.25
CA THR A 92 -16.72 1.14 -5.50
C THR A 92 -17.82 0.41 -4.74
N LYS A 93 -17.81 -0.93 -4.75
CA LYS A 93 -18.80 -1.73 -4.02
C LYS A 93 -18.71 -1.48 -2.51
N PHE A 94 -17.49 -1.44 -1.96
CA PHE A 94 -17.26 -1.16 -0.54
C PHE A 94 -17.79 0.23 -0.15
N PHE A 95 -17.45 1.27 -0.92
CA PHE A 95 -17.92 2.62 -0.65
C PHE A 95 -19.45 2.72 -0.69
N THR A 96 -20.07 2.17 -1.73
CA THR A 96 -21.53 2.16 -1.89
C THR A 96 -22.21 1.46 -0.72
N GLY A 97 -21.75 0.26 -0.34
CA GLY A 97 -22.30 -0.45 0.82
C GLY A 97 -22.07 0.26 2.15
N ARG A 98 -20.94 0.97 2.32
CA ARG A 98 -20.56 1.62 3.58
C ARG A 98 -21.27 2.95 3.81
N PHE A 99 -21.52 3.72 2.74
CA PHE A 99 -21.92 5.13 2.83
C PHE A 99 -23.21 5.47 2.07
N ARG A 100 -23.51 4.78 0.95
CA ARG A 100 -24.74 5.04 0.18
C ARG A 100 -25.90 4.17 0.65
N ASP A 101 -25.65 2.88 0.81
CA ASP A 101 -26.68 1.90 1.16
C ASP A 101 -26.84 1.72 2.68
N ASN A 102 -25.99 2.40 3.45
CA ASN A 102 -26.01 2.40 4.90
C ASN A 102 -26.46 3.79 5.36
N PRO A 103 -27.70 3.92 5.88
CA PRO A 103 -28.25 5.22 6.21
C PRO A 103 -27.55 5.85 7.42
N PHE A 104 -27.27 7.15 7.33
CA PHE A 104 -26.71 7.98 8.40
C PHE A 104 -27.81 8.59 9.26
N GLY A 105 -27.49 8.92 10.52
CA GLY A 105 -28.38 9.64 11.43
C GLY A 105 -28.93 8.80 12.58
N TYR A 106 -28.40 7.59 12.81
CA TYR A 106 -28.77 6.76 13.95
C TYR A 106 -27.92 7.14 15.16
N SER A 107 -28.51 7.25 16.34
CA SER A 107 -27.77 7.61 17.56
C SER A 107 -27.32 6.39 18.36
N CYS A 108 -26.14 6.49 18.97
CA CYS A 108 -25.74 5.57 20.03
C CYS A 108 -26.55 5.85 21.30
N SER A 109 -27.20 4.85 21.88
CA SER A 109 -28.04 4.99 23.08
C SER A 109 -27.26 5.44 24.33
N VAL A 110 -25.94 5.27 24.34
CA VAL A 110 -25.08 5.65 25.47
C VAL A 110 -24.55 7.08 25.33
N CYS A 111 -23.88 7.41 24.22
CA CYS A 111 -23.21 8.71 24.04
C CYS A 111 -23.97 9.71 23.15
N ASN A 112 -25.14 9.32 22.64
CA ASN A 112 -26.03 10.10 21.77
C ASN A 112 -25.39 10.69 20.49
N ARG A 113 -24.17 10.25 20.12
CA ARG A 113 -23.52 10.64 18.86
C ARG A 113 -24.18 9.94 17.68
N LEU A 114 -24.19 10.61 16.52
CA LEU A 114 -24.73 10.08 15.27
C LEU A 114 -23.74 9.16 14.57
N TRP A 115 -24.27 8.07 14.03
CA TRP A 115 -23.56 7.01 13.34
C TRP A 115 -24.37 6.54 12.15
N PHE A 116 -23.72 5.77 11.28
CA PHE A 116 -24.44 4.96 10.32
C PHE A 116 -25.08 3.77 11.01
N LYS A 117 -26.21 3.28 10.48
CA LYS A 117 -26.95 2.14 11.04
C LYS A 117 -26.05 0.93 11.30
N ASN A 118 -25.21 0.56 10.34
CA ASN A 118 -24.35 -0.62 10.44
C ASN A 118 -23.14 -0.44 11.37
N ASP A 119 -22.90 0.78 11.89
CA ASP A 119 -21.83 1.06 12.87
C ASP A 119 -22.30 0.91 14.31
N LEU A 120 -23.59 0.67 14.50
CA LEU A 120 -24.19 0.44 15.79
C LEU A 120 -24.46 -1.06 15.98
N THR A 121 -24.16 -1.54 17.18
CA THR A 121 -24.39 -2.93 17.58
C THR A 121 -25.50 -2.96 18.63
N ALA A 122 -26.45 -3.88 18.50
CA ALA A 122 -27.45 -4.11 19.53
C ALA A 122 -26.78 -4.45 20.88
N LEU A 123 -27.39 -4.03 21.97
CA LEU A 123 -26.88 -4.30 23.31
C LEU A 123 -26.74 -5.81 23.56
N PRO A 124 -25.55 -6.31 23.91
CA PRO A 124 -25.38 -7.70 24.32
C PRO A 124 -26.13 -8.01 25.62
N SER A 125 -26.79 -9.17 25.70
CA SER A 125 -27.67 -9.54 26.82
C SER A 125 -26.94 -9.66 28.16
N ASP A 126 -25.66 -10.07 28.13
CA ASP A 126 -24.76 -10.13 29.30
C ASP A 126 -24.51 -8.75 29.92
N CYS A 127 -24.65 -7.68 29.13
CA CYS A 127 -24.44 -6.31 29.59
C CYS A 127 -25.72 -5.63 30.12
N HIS A 128 -26.89 -6.29 30.05
CA HIS A 128 -28.18 -5.69 30.42
C HIS A 128 -28.24 -5.23 31.88
N ALA A 129 -27.61 -5.95 32.81
CA ALA A 129 -27.62 -5.60 34.23
C ALA A 129 -26.93 -4.26 34.49
N LEU A 130 -25.74 -4.07 33.92
CA LEU A 130 -24.97 -2.83 34.01
C LEU A 130 -25.73 -1.65 33.37
N ILE A 131 -26.29 -1.86 32.18
CA ILE A 131 -27.01 -0.79 31.49
C ILE A 131 -28.30 -0.41 32.20
N ARG A 132 -28.99 -1.36 32.85
CA ARG A 132 -30.21 -1.08 33.61
C ARG A 132 -29.98 -0.16 34.79
N GLU A 133 -28.83 -0.25 35.43
CA GLU A 133 -28.46 0.64 36.53
C GLU A 133 -28.31 2.09 36.04
N ALA A 134 -27.65 2.30 34.89
CA ALA A 134 -27.43 3.63 34.33
C ALA A 134 -28.60 4.19 33.51
N PHE A 135 -29.43 3.33 32.91
CA PHE A 135 -30.55 3.69 32.04
C PHE A 135 -31.82 2.88 32.39
N PRO A 136 -32.49 3.17 33.53
CA PRO A 136 -33.55 2.32 34.07
C PRO A 136 -34.82 2.25 33.21
N THR A 137 -35.09 3.30 32.42
CA THR A 137 -36.30 3.43 31.59
C THR A 137 -36.06 3.04 30.13
N ALA A 138 -34.84 2.61 29.77
CA ALA A 138 -34.50 2.35 28.38
C ALA A 138 -35.09 1.03 27.87
N ASP A 139 -35.57 1.04 26.61
CA ASP A 139 -35.94 -0.16 25.89
C ASP A 139 -34.69 -0.84 25.32
N PHE A 140 -34.32 -1.99 25.90
CA PHE A 140 -33.14 -2.76 25.49
C PHE A 140 -33.28 -3.41 24.12
N THR A 141 -34.49 -3.56 23.58
CA THR A 141 -34.70 -4.09 22.22
C THR A 141 -34.30 -3.07 21.14
N ALA A 142 -34.40 -1.78 21.46
CA ALA A 142 -33.99 -0.67 20.61
C ALA A 142 -32.63 -0.07 21.02
N PHE A 143 -31.92 -0.66 21.97
CA PHE A 143 -30.67 -0.11 22.52
C PHE A 143 -29.47 -0.49 21.67
N HIS A 144 -28.80 0.51 21.11
CA HIS A 144 -27.73 0.33 20.15
C HIS A 144 -26.48 1.12 20.55
N LEU A 145 -25.32 0.48 20.42
CA LEU A 145 -24.05 0.98 20.91
C LEU A 145 -23.08 1.20 19.75
N CYS A 146 -22.41 2.35 19.74
CA CYS A 146 -21.21 2.51 18.90
C CYS A 146 -20.05 1.67 19.45
N ALA A 147 -19.07 1.37 18.60
CA ALA A 147 -17.93 0.51 18.95
C ALA A 147 -17.23 0.90 20.26
N SER A 148 -17.00 2.20 20.49
CA SER A 148 -16.34 2.67 21.72
C SER A 148 -17.19 2.44 22.97
N CYS A 149 -18.50 2.70 22.89
CA CYS A 149 -19.40 2.47 24.03
C CYS A 149 -19.56 0.97 24.30
N LEU A 150 -19.68 0.16 23.24
CA LEU A 150 -19.72 -1.30 23.35
C LEU A 150 -18.47 -1.85 24.04
N HIS A 151 -17.28 -1.34 23.69
CA HIS A 151 -16.03 -1.76 24.32
C HIS A 151 -16.00 -1.48 25.82
N SER A 152 -16.42 -0.30 26.26
CA SER A 152 -16.48 0.03 27.69
C SER A 152 -17.51 -0.81 28.43
N VAL A 153 -18.70 -0.96 27.83
CA VAL A 153 -19.81 -1.72 28.44
C VAL A 153 -19.43 -3.19 28.62
N ARG A 154 -18.75 -3.79 27.64
CA ARG A 154 -18.18 -5.15 27.76
C ARG A 154 -17.12 -5.30 28.84
N LYS A 155 -16.49 -4.19 29.26
CA LYS A 155 -15.55 -4.15 30.38
C LYS A 155 -16.23 -3.88 31.73
N GLY A 156 -17.56 -3.87 31.77
CA GLY A 156 -18.30 -3.55 32.99
C GLY A 156 -18.37 -2.04 33.30
N GLN A 157 -18.09 -1.18 32.31
CA GLN A 157 -18.00 0.27 32.51
C GLN A 157 -19.00 1.04 31.65
N VAL A 158 -19.71 1.98 32.26
CA VAL A 158 -20.54 2.96 31.55
C VAL A 158 -19.66 4.18 31.20
N PRO A 159 -19.45 4.51 29.91
CA PRO A 159 -18.53 5.59 29.51
C PRO A 159 -18.84 6.95 30.14
N ASN A 160 -17.84 7.71 30.59
CA ASN A 160 -18.09 9.03 31.20
C ASN A 160 -18.78 10.04 30.25
N LEU A 161 -18.63 9.88 28.93
CA LEU A 161 -19.27 10.72 27.91
C LEU A 161 -20.71 10.25 27.57
N THR A 162 -21.40 9.60 28.50
CA THR A 162 -22.79 9.22 28.31
C THR A 162 -23.72 10.42 28.32
N ALA A 163 -24.86 10.29 27.65
CA ALA A 163 -25.98 11.22 27.77
C ALA A 163 -26.53 11.31 29.21
N SER A 164 -26.28 10.29 30.04
CA SER A 164 -26.71 10.24 31.45
C SER A 164 -25.79 11.00 32.41
N ASN A 165 -24.57 11.37 31.98
CA ASN A 165 -23.55 12.02 32.81
C ASN A 165 -23.36 13.52 32.46
N GLY A 166 -24.17 14.04 31.55
CA GLY A 166 -24.20 15.45 31.15
C GLY A 166 -25.29 16.24 31.84
#